data_AF-A9Y304-F1
#
_entry.id   AF-A9Y304-F1
#
_cell.length_a   1.000
_cell.length_b   1.000
_cell.length_c   1.000
_cell.angle_alpha   90.00
_cell.angle_beta   90.00
_cell.angle_gamma   90.00
#
_symmetry.space_group_name_H-M   'P 1'
#
loop_
_entity.id
_entity.type
_entity.pdbx_description
1 polymer ?
#
loop_
_entity_poly.entity_id
_entity_poly.type
_entity_poly.pdbx_seq_one_letter_code
_entity_poly.pdbx_strand_id
1 'polypeptide(L)'
;LFLDSQIVKWNVEASIKAFAGDKTAQPVVDRIDVHYQPGHLNASMSETREADGKWLMVGCKFSKDRYLPVGPLHPENEVLIDMTGDKMKMVHESPVWPEPHDFIIVRRDIIKTRQIYDMAEFPNAVTDMAQSRVERDGSKATVYMTSMAPAFSLTEFKVKQGDEVTIILTNHDKVEDLTHGFGLPKYNINFIVNPQETRSVTFKADKPGVYWYYCTHFCHALH
;
A
#
# COMPACT_ATOMS: atom_id res chain seq x y z
N LEU A 1 -17.83 2.68 -24.92
CA LEU A 1 -17.97 2.12 -23.56
C LEU A 1 -17.76 3.15 -22.46
N PHE A 2 -16.65 3.89 -22.41
CA PHE A 2 -16.50 5.01 -21.45
C PHE A 2 -17.68 6.00 -21.50
N LEU A 3 -18.00 6.48 -22.70
CA LEU A 3 -19.09 7.43 -22.93
C LEU A 3 -20.47 6.82 -22.61
N ASP A 4 -20.67 5.57 -23.01
CA ASP A 4 -21.92 4.83 -22.74
C ASP A 4 -22.06 4.43 -21.27
N SER A 5 -20.97 4.55 -20.48
CA SER A 5 -20.88 4.10 -19.10
C SER A 5 -21.23 2.63 -18.91
N GLN A 6 -20.68 1.76 -19.77
CA GLN A 6 -21.03 0.33 -19.84
C GLN A 6 -19.83 -0.58 -19.92
N ILE A 7 -20.02 -1.81 -19.44
CA ILE A 7 -19.19 -2.97 -19.78
C ILE A 7 -19.96 -3.85 -20.76
N VAL A 8 -19.24 -4.38 -21.76
CA VAL A 8 -19.81 -5.27 -22.77
C VAL A 8 -19.06 -6.60 -22.74
N LYS A 9 -19.81 -7.69 -22.50
CA LYS A 9 -19.33 -9.06 -22.64
C LYS A 9 -19.56 -9.49 -24.08
N TRP A 10 -18.50 -9.93 -24.75
CA TRP A 10 -18.56 -10.35 -26.14
C TRP A 10 -17.72 -11.61 -26.39
N ASN A 11 -18.06 -12.36 -27.42
CA ASN A 11 -17.42 -13.61 -27.78
C ASN A 11 -16.51 -13.42 -29.00
N VAL A 12 -15.22 -13.73 -28.84
CA VAL A 12 -14.21 -13.52 -29.90
C VAL A 12 -14.48 -14.34 -31.15
N GLU A 13 -14.84 -15.60 -31.00
CA GLU A 13 -15.13 -16.50 -32.13
C GLU A 13 -16.36 -16.04 -32.92
N ALA A 14 -17.41 -15.62 -32.23
CA ALA A 14 -18.59 -15.04 -32.87
C ALA A 14 -18.28 -13.72 -33.58
N SER A 15 -17.40 -12.88 -33.00
CA SER A 15 -16.91 -11.66 -33.68
C SER A 15 -16.16 -11.98 -34.97
N ILE A 16 -15.30 -13.01 -34.97
CA ILE A 16 -14.56 -13.43 -36.16
C ILE A 16 -15.52 -13.92 -37.26
N LYS A 17 -16.53 -14.72 -36.91
CA LYS A 17 -17.55 -15.19 -37.86
C LYS A 17 -18.37 -14.03 -38.43
N ALA A 18 -18.83 -13.13 -37.56
CA ALA A 18 -19.56 -11.93 -37.99
C ALA A 18 -18.72 -11.08 -38.95
N PHE A 19 -17.42 -10.91 -38.67
CA PHE A 19 -16.49 -10.19 -39.54
C PHE A 19 -16.30 -10.88 -40.89
N ALA A 20 -16.32 -12.22 -40.94
CA ALA A 20 -16.28 -12.99 -42.18
C ALA A 20 -17.61 -12.97 -42.98
N GLY A 21 -18.64 -12.27 -42.50
CA GLY A 21 -19.91 -12.09 -43.20
C GLY A 21 -21.05 -12.99 -42.73
N ASP A 22 -20.84 -13.79 -41.68
CA ASP A 22 -21.92 -14.56 -41.06
C ASP A 22 -22.88 -13.62 -40.32
N LYS A 23 -24.03 -13.34 -40.93
CA LYS A 23 -25.08 -12.48 -40.37
C LYS A 23 -25.83 -13.10 -39.20
N THR A 24 -25.62 -14.38 -38.90
CA THR A 24 -26.28 -15.10 -37.81
C THR A 24 -25.46 -15.12 -36.53
N ALA A 25 -24.16 -14.83 -36.61
CA ALA A 25 -23.28 -14.75 -35.45
C ALA A 25 -23.74 -13.62 -34.50
N GLN A 26 -23.68 -13.88 -33.19
CA GLN A 26 -24.05 -12.94 -32.13
C GLN A 26 -22.82 -12.61 -31.25
N PRO A 27 -22.04 -11.58 -31.61
CA PRO A 27 -20.81 -11.24 -30.89
C PRO A 27 -21.04 -10.74 -29.47
N VAL A 28 -22.03 -9.86 -29.28
CA VAL A 28 -22.34 -9.27 -27.97
C VAL A 28 -23.29 -10.18 -27.22
N VAL A 29 -22.84 -10.69 -26.07
CA VAL A 29 -23.62 -11.65 -25.26
C VAL A 29 -24.22 -11.01 -24.01
N ASP A 30 -23.64 -9.90 -23.55
CA ASP A 30 -24.20 -9.14 -22.44
C ASP A 30 -23.72 -7.68 -22.38
N ARG A 31 -24.48 -6.84 -21.68
CA ARG A 31 -24.13 -5.45 -21.35
C ARG A 31 -24.57 -5.16 -19.92
N ILE A 32 -23.76 -4.39 -19.20
CA ILE A 32 -24.12 -3.89 -17.87
C ILE A 32 -23.69 -2.43 -17.74
N ASP A 33 -24.58 -1.60 -17.20
CA ASP A 33 -24.27 -0.22 -16.86
C ASP A 33 -23.36 -0.20 -15.62
N VAL A 34 -22.37 0.69 -15.64
CA VAL A 34 -21.44 0.93 -14.53
C VAL A 34 -21.39 2.43 -14.21
N HIS A 35 -20.97 2.77 -13.00
CA HIS A 35 -21.19 4.11 -12.45
C HIS A 35 -19.89 4.80 -11.99
N TYR A 36 -19.33 5.73 -12.73
CA TYR A 36 -19.59 6.07 -14.11
C TYR A 36 -18.26 6.19 -14.86
N GLN A 37 -18.36 6.14 -16.20
CA GLN A 37 -17.21 6.38 -17.08
C GLN A 37 -16.07 5.38 -16.79
N PRO A 38 -16.26 4.08 -17.13
CA PRO A 38 -15.27 3.05 -16.86
C PRO A 38 -13.98 3.32 -17.65
N GLY A 39 -12.84 3.27 -16.95
CA GLY A 39 -11.50 3.23 -17.51
C GLY A 39 -11.05 1.80 -17.75
N HIS A 40 -10.05 1.34 -16.99
CA HIS A 40 -9.58 -0.05 -17.08
C HIS A 40 -10.50 -1.00 -16.32
N LEU A 41 -10.42 -2.26 -16.71
CA LEU A 41 -11.06 -3.39 -16.05
C LEU A 41 -10.10 -4.58 -16.09
N ASN A 42 -10.15 -5.42 -15.09
CA ASN A 42 -9.34 -6.64 -15.03
C ASN A 42 -10.12 -7.76 -14.33
N ALA A 43 -9.93 -8.98 -14.82
CA ALA A 43 -10.59 -10.16 -14.27
C ALA A 43 -9.63 -11.02 -13.43
N SER A 44 -10.19 -11.82 -12.53
CA SER A 44 -9.41 -12.74 -11.71
C SER A 44 -8.51 -13.65 -12.55
N MET A 45 -7.20 -13.54 -12.29
CA MET A 45 -6.13 -14.27 -12.98
C MET A 45 -6.03 -14.00 -14.50
N SER A 46 -6.65 -12.94 -15.02
CA SER A 46 -6.88 -12.78 -16.48
C SER A 46 -5.62 -12.60 -17.32
N GLU A 47 -4.57 -12.03 -16.73
CA GLU A 47 -3.26 -11.85 -17.37
C GLU A 47 -2.35 -13.09 -17.24
N THR A 48 -2.94 -14.24 -16.90
CA THR A 48 -2.24 -15.51 -16.76
C THR A 48 -2.95 -16.61 -17.54
N ARG A 49 -2.32 -17.78 -17.63
CA ARG A 49 -2.98 -18.99 -18.18
C ARG A 49 -4.05 -19.57 -17.26
N GLU A 50 -4.20 -19.02 -16.05
CA GLU A 50 -5.08 -19.51 -15.01
C GLU A 50 -6.32 -18.61 -14.82
N ALA A 51 -6.65 -17.80 -15.83
CA ALA A 51 -7.88 -17.00 -15.88
C ALA A 51 -9.10 -17.87 -15.55
N ASP A 52 -9.83 -17.50 -14.48
CA ASP A 52 -10.86 -18.38 -13.90
C ASP A 52 -12.30 -17.97 -14.26
N GLY A 53 -12.48 -16.80 -14.89
CA GLY A 53 -13.77 -16.30 -15.35
C GLY A 53 -14.76 -15.94 -14.24
N LYS A 54 -14.30 -15.74 -13.00
CA LYS A 54 -15.20 -15.53 -11.84
C LYS A 54 -15.52 -14.07 -11.58
N TRP A 55 -14.50 -13.24 -11.42
CA TRP A 55 -14.64 -11.85 -11.00
C TRP A 55 -14.10 -10.90 -12.04
N LEU A 56 -14.78 -9.77 -12.21
CA LEU A 56 -14.32 -8.63 -12.97
C LEU A 56 -14.38 -7.40 -12.08
N MET A 57 -13.27 -6.68 -11.98
CA MET A 57 -13.20 -5.38 -11.34
C MET A 57 -13.12 -4.29 -12.41
N VAL A 58 -13.81 -3.18 -12.20
CA VAL A 58 -13.88 -2.05 -13.16
C VAL A 58 -13.58 -0.75 -12.43
N GLY A 59 -12.58 0.00 -12.89
CA GLY A 59 -12.24 1.32 -12.36
C GLY A 59 -13.03 2.42 -13.07
N CYS A 60 -14.08 2.93 -12.44
CA CYS A 60 -14.91 4.03 -12.93
C CYS A 60 -14.38 5.40 -12.47
N LYS A 61 -14.29 6.35 -13.41
CA LYS A 61 -13.59 7.64 -13.23
C LYS A 61 -14.41 8.73 -12.55
N PHE A 62 -15.72 8.55 -12.41
CA PHE A 62 -16.56 9.51 -11.69
C PHE A 62 -17.57 8.76 -10.81
N SER A 63 -17.56 9.00 -9.50
CA SER A 63 -18.54 8.40 -8.59
C SER A 63 -19.85 9.18 -8.45
N LYS A 64 -19.87 10.49 -8.74
CA LYS A 64 -21.09 11.32 -8.71
C LYS A 64 -21.95 11.10 -7.45
N ASP A 65 -23.11 10.47 -7.60
CA ASP A 65 -24.15 10.24 -6.60
C ASP A 65 -24.06 8.85 -5.94
N ARG A 66 -23.01 8.04 -6.22
CA ARG A 66 -22.85 6.71 -5.62
C ARG A 66 -22.59 6.74 -4.11
N TYR A 67 -22.09 7.85 -3.58
CA TYR A 67 -21.64 7.98 -2.19
C TYR A 67 -22.20 9.23 -1.51
N LEU A 68 -22.07 9.30 -0.18
CA LEU A 68 -22.31 10.52 0.56
C LEU A 68 -21.41 11.66 0.02
N PRO A 69 -21.92 12.88 -0.11
CA PRO A 69 -21.15 13.99 -0.66
C PRO A 69 -20.00 14.40 0.27
N VAL A 70 -18.79 14.54 -0.30
CA VAL A 70 -17.56 14.90 0.43
C VAL A 70 -16.92 16.21 -0.04
N GLY A 71 -17.67 17.02 -0.81
CA GLY A 71 -17.21 18.28 -1.38
C GLY A 71 -16.84 18.17 -2.86
N PRO A 72 -16.16 19.18 -3.44
CA PRO A 72 -15.91 19.26 -4.89
C PRO A 72 -15.07 18.12 -5.48
N LEU A 73 -14.32 17.41 -4.63
CA LEU A 73 -13.40 16.36 -5.02
C LEU A 73 -13.94 15.03 -4.52
N HIS A 74 -14.59 14.31 -5.43
CA HIS A 74 -15.19 13.01 -5.16
C HIS A 74 -14.14 11.90 -5.27
N PRO A 75 -14.32 10.75 -4.60
CA PRO A 75 -13.54 9.55 -4.91
C PRO A 75 -13.93 8.97 -6.28
N GLU A 76 -13.10 8.10 -6.83
CA GLU A 76 -13.48 7.21 -7.93
C GLU A 76 -14.40 6.08 -7.42
N ASN A 77 -14.88 5.24 -8.33
CA ASN A 77 -15.69 4.07 -7.99
C ASN A 77 -15.11 2.78 -8.59
N GLU A 78 -14.79 1.80 -7.76
CA GLU A 78 -14.44 0.46 -8.21
C GLU A 78 -15.64 -0.48 -8.10
N VAL A 79 -16.00 -1.08 -9.24
CA VAL A 79 -17.18 -1.93 -9.37
C VAL A 79 -16.74 -3.39 -9.47
N LEU A 80 -17.24 -4.24 -8.56
CA LEU A 80 -17.04 -5.68 -8.61
C LEU A 80 -18.24 -6.34 -9.30
N ILE A 81 -17.95 -7.15 -10.31
CA ILE A 81 -18.93 -7.86 -11.15
C ILE A 81 -18.66 -9.36 -11.07
N ASP A 82 -19.68 -10.13 -10.74
CA ASP A 82 -19.73 -11.59 -10.86
C ASP A 82 -19.94 -11.98 -12.33
N MET A 83 -19.04 -12.79 -12.87
CA MET A 83 -19.06 -13.33 -14.23
C MET A 83 -19.30 -14.84 -14.30
N THR A 84 -19.59 -15.50 -13.17
CA THR A 84 -19.73 -16.97 -13.09
C THR A 84 -20.96 -17.51 -13.83
N GLY A 85 -21.97 -16.67 -14.06
CA GLY A 85 -23.15 -17.00 -14.86
C GLY A 85 -23.08 -16.51 -16.31
N ASP A 86 -24.14 -16.79 -17.06
CA ASP A 86 -24.26 -16.30 -18.44
C ASP A 86 -24.27 -14.76 -18.50
N LYS A 87 -24.92 -14.15 -17.51
CA LYS A 87 -25.09 -12.70 -17.36
C LYS A 87 -24.17 -12.13 -16.27
N MET A 88 -23.60 -10.97 -16.55
CA MET A 88 -22.83 -10.18 -15.60
C MET A 88 -23.75 -9.65 -14.49
N LYS A 89 -23.29 -9.72 -13.24
CA LYS A 89 -24.03 -9.16 -12.10
C LYS A 89 -23.11 -8.28 -11.28
N MET A 90 -23.45 -7.00 -11.18
CA MET A 90 -22.80 -6.10 -10.23
C MET A 90 -23.12 -6.57 -8.80
N VAL A 91 -22.10 -6.76 -7.98
CA VAL A 91 -22.25 -7.24 -6.59
C VAL A 91 -21.76 -6.23 -5.55
N HIS A 92 -20.86 -5.34 -5.93
CA HIS A 92 -20.33 -4.33 -5.02
C HIS A 92 -19.78 -3.12 -5.76
N GLU A 93 -19.76 -1.98 -5.06
CA GLU A 93 -19.15 -0.73 -5.48
C GLU A 93 -18.41 -0.14 -4.27
N SER A 94 -17.17 0.32 -4.48
CA SER A 94 -16.31 0.86 -3.44
C SER A 94 -15.74 2.22 -3.83
N PRO A 95 -15.74 3.22 -2.92
CA PRO A 95 -15.03 4.47 -3.17
C PRO A 95 -13.52 4.23 -3.04
N VAL A 96 -12.74 4.75 -3.99
CA VAL A 96 -11.27 4.63 -3.99
C VAL A 96 -10.59 5.98 -4.27
N TRP A 97 -9.30 6.10 -3.94
CA TRP A 97 -8.55 7.36 -3.99
C TRP A 97 -7.05 7.13 -4.29
N PRO A 98 -6.34 8.03 -5.01
CA PRO A 98 -6.85 9.22 -5.71
C PRO A 98 -7.25 9.01 -7.18
N GLU A 99 -7.03 7.83 -7.77
CA GLU A 99 -7.57 7.34 -9.05
C GLU A 99 -6.75 6.10 -9.44
N PRO A 100 -7.12 4.89 -8.99
CA PRO A 100 -6.47 3.67 -9.47
C PRO A 100 -6.64 3.56 -10.99
N HIS A 101 -5.51 3.42 -11.69
CA HIS A 101 -5.51 3.32 -13.16
C HIS A 101 -5.76 1.89 -13.61
N ASP A 102 -5.13 0.93 -12.94
CA ASP A 102 -5.19 -0.49 -13.27
C ASP A 102 -4.95 -1.35 -12.03
N PHE A 103 -5.30 -2.63 -12.11
CA PHE A 103 -5.16 -3.59 -11.04
C PHE A 103 -5.12 -5.02 -11.61
N ILE A 104 -4.43 -5.92 -10.91
CA ILE A 104 -4.47 -7.35 -11.17
C ILE A 104 -5.06 -8.08 -9.97
N ILE A 105 -5.74 -9.20 -10.23
CA ILE A 105 -6.35 -10.02 -9.18
C ILE A 105 -5.67 -11.38 -9.22
N VAL A 106 -4.88 -11.69 -8.19
CA VAL A 106 -4.15 -12.95 -8.07
C VAL A 106 -4.73 -13.82 -6.96
N ARG A 107 -4.68 -15.15 -7.13
CA ARG A 107 -5.10 -16.05 -6.06
C ARG A 107 -4.16 -15.96 -4.86
N ARG A 108 -4.75 -16.06 -3.67
CA ARG A 108 -4.00 -16.00 -2.39
C ARG A 108 -2.88 -17.04 -2.26
N ASP A 109 -2.99 -18.19 -2.94
CA ASP A 109 -2.03 -19.29 -2.82
C ASP A 109 -0.71 -19.01 -3.55
N ILE A 110 -0.72 -18.08 -4.51
CA ILE A 110 0.44 -17.68 -5.32
C ILE A 110 1.39 -16.78 -4.53
N ILE A 111 0.83 -15.91 -3.68
CA ILE A 111 1.61 -14.98 -2.87
C ILE A 111 1.90 -15.60 -1.50
N LYS A 112 3.18 -15.72 -1.15
CA LYS A 112 3.63 -16.08 0.19
C LYS A 112 4.27 -14.87 0.84
N THR A 113 3.58 -14.29 1.82
CA THR A 113 4.09 -13.19 2.64
C THR A 113 4.96 -13.73 3.78
N ARG A 114 5.62 -12.82 4.50
CA ARG A 114 6.30 -13.08 5.76
C ARG A 114 5.66 -12.23 6.87
N GLN A 115 5.70 -12.72 8.10
CA GLN A 115 5.14 -12.05 9.28
C GLN A 115 6.11 -11.06 9.92
N ILE A 116 7.41 -11.38 9.90
CA ILE A 116 8.50 -10.57 10.43
C ILE A 116 9.68 -10.62 9.45
N TYR A 117 10.63 -9.70 9.60
CA TYR A 117 11.88 -9.72 8.82
C TYR A 117 12.95 -10.61 9.46
N ASP A 118 14.03 -10.88 8.72
CA ASP A 118 15.30 -11.33 9.30
C ASP A 118 16.23 -10.12 9.44
N MET A 119 16.78 -9.90 10.64
CA MET A 119 17.72 -8.80 10.89
C MET A 119 18.96 -8.86 9.98
N ALA A 120 19.36 -10.05 9.53
CA ALA A 120 20.48 -10.23 8.60
C ALA A 120 20.25 -9.55 7.23
N GLU A 121 19.01 -9.21 6.89
CA GLU A 121 18.67 -8.46 5.67
C GLU A 121 19.10 -6.98 5.76
N PHE A 122 19.43 -6.47 6.95
CA PHE A 122 19.75 -5.08 7.19
C PHE A 122 21.21 -4.91 7.62
N PRO A 123 22.11 -4.44 6.73
CA PRO A 123 23.55 -4.34 7.02
C PRO A 123 23.90 -3.43 8.22
N ASN A 124 23.02 -2.50 8.57
CA ASN A 124 23.18 -1.57 9.68
C ASN A 124 22.40 -1.98 10.94
N ALA A 125 21.86 -3.20 11.01
CA ALA A 125 21.11 -3.65 12.16
C ALA A 125 21.92 -3.59 13.46
N VAL A 126 21.31 -3.04 14.50
CA VAL A 126 21.80 -3.11 15.88
C VAL A 126 21.28 -4.43 16.45
N THR A 127 22.09 -5.48 16.36
CA THR A 127 21.66 -6.87 16.65
C THR A 127 21.65 -7.21 18.14
N ASP A 128 22.22 -6.36 18.99
CA ASP A 128 22.17 -6.46 20.44
C ASP A 128 21.77 -5.10 21.02
N MET A 129 20.74 -5.07 21.88
CA MET A 129 20.29 -3.85 22.55
C MET A 129 21.41 -3.14 23.31
N ALA A 130 22.39 -3.89 23.84
CA ALA A 130 23.56 -3.35 24.54
C ALA A 130 24.50 -2.53 23.63
N GLN A 131 24.36 -2.65 22.31
CA GLN A 131 25.13 -1.86 21.33
C GLN A 131 24.55 -0.46 21.08
N SER A 132 23.45 -0.11 21.73
CA SER A 132 22.83 1.21 21.62
C SER A 132 23.80 2.29 22.10
N ARG A 133 24.13 3.24 21.22
CA ARG A 133 25.20 4.23 21.46
C ARG A 133 25.11 5.41 20.51
N VAL A 134 25.87 6.45 20.81
CA VAL A 134 26.13 7.57 19.89
C VAL A 134 27.60 7.52 19.50
N GLU A 135 27.87 7.31 18.22
CA GLU A 135 29.21 7.44 17.65
C GLU A 135 29.39 8.81 17.01
N ARG A 136 30.60 9.36 17.13
CA ARG A 136 30.96 10.65 16.54
C ARG A 136 32.15 10.51 15.62
N ASP A 137 32.01 11.08 14.43
CA ASP A 137 33.08 11.27 13.46
C ASP A 137 33.07 12.74 13.00
N GLY A 138 33.86 13.58 13.66
CA GLY A 138 33.85 15.03 13.44
C GLY A 138 32.48 15.65 13.68
N SER A 139 31.88 16.22 12.63
CA SER A 139 30.53 16.80 12.62
C SER A 139 29.41 15.81 12.31
N LYS A 140 29.74 14.51 12.18
CA LYS A 140 28.74 13.45 12.02
C LYS A 140 28.48 12.76 13.35
N ALA A 141 27.22 12.53 13.64
CA ALA A 141 26.77 11.78 14.80
C ALA A 141 25.87 10.63 14.35
N THR A 142 26.29 9.39 14.58
CA THR A 142 25.47 8.19 14.30
C THR A 142 24.91 7.66 15.59
N VAL A 143 23.58 7.67 15.71
CA VAL A 143 22.83 7.17 16.86
C VAL A 143 22.34 5.77 16.51
N TYR A 144 22.91 4.76 17.16
CA TYR A 144 22.46 3.39 17.10
C TYR A 144 21.48 3.16 18.24
N MET A 145 20.25 2.79 17.92
CA MET A 145 19.22 2.53 18.92
C MET A 145 18.34 1.37 18.49
N THR A 146 17.64 0.81 19.47
CA THR A 146 16.71 -0.30 19.29
C THR A 146 15.36 0.07 19.88
N SER A 147 14.30 -0.61 19.44
CA SER A 147 12.99 -0.59 20.08
C SER A 147 12.59 -2.00 20.50
N MET A 148 12.01 -2.10 21.69
CA MET A 148 11.26 -3.26 22.16
C MET A 148 10.13 -2.72 23.02
N ALA A 149 8.89 -3.02 22.65
CA ALA A 149 7.73 -2.42 23.30
C ALA A 149 7.80 -2.53 24.83
N PRO A 150 7.64 -1.42 25.59
CA PRO A 150 7.19 -0.08 25.18
C PRO A 150 8.30 0.98 24.99
N ALA A 151 9.59 0.61 24.96
CA ALA A 151 10.68 1.57 25.09
C ALA A 151 11.69 1.53 23.92
N PHE A 152 12.28 2.70 23.66
CA PHE A 152 13.56 2.77 22.97
C PHE A 152 14.70 2.47 23.94
N SER A 153 15.78 1.87 23.44
CA SER A 153 16.97 1.61 24.26
C SER A 153 17.74 2.86 24.67
N LEU A 154 17.57 3.96 23.94
CA LEU A 154 18.04 5.29 24.34
C LEU A 154 16.82 6.15 24.67
N THR A 155 16.81 6.76 25.85
CA THR A 155 15.78 7.72 26.28
C THR A 155 16.19 9.17 25.99
N GLU A 156 17.49 9.42 25.83
CA GLU A 156 18.06 10.71 25.41
C GLU A 156 19.41 10.50 24.71
N PHE A 157 19.78 11.45 23.84
CA PHE A 157 21.13 11.57 23.30
C PHE A 157 21.45 13.03 23.01
N LYS A 158 22.74 13.39 22.99
CA LYS A 158 23.20 14.78 22.81
C LYS A 158 24.00 14.94 21.53
N VAL A 159 23.57 15.89 20.69
CA VAL A 159 24.26 16.32 19.47
C VAL A 159 24.58 17.81 19.55
N LYS A 160 25.48 18.28 18.69
CA LYS A 160 25.80 19.71 18.57
C LYS A 160 24.96 20.31 17.45
N GLN A 161 24.61 21.58 17.60
CA GLN A 161 24.02 22.33 16.51
C GLN A 161 24.96 22.29 15.30
N GLY A 162 24.41 21.96 14.13
CA GLY A 162 25.13 21.82 12.87
C GLY A 162 25.59 20.39 12.56
N ASP A 163 25.50 19.44 13.50
CA ASP A 163 25.84 18.05 13.24
C ASP A 163 24.94 17.44 12.14
N GLU A 164 25.53 16.59 11.30
CA GLU A 164 24.81 15.64 10.47
C GLU A 164 24.51 14.40 11.31
N VAL A 165 23.25 14.23 11.71
CA VAL A 165 22.80 13.18 12.61
C VAL A 165 22.15 12.07 11.80
N THR A 166 22.65 10.84 11.95
CA THR A 166 22.00 9.64 11.41
C THR A 166 21.42 8.83 12.56
N ILE A 167 20.11 8.62 12.56
CA ILE A 167 19.45 7.67 13.47
C ILE A 167 19.38 6.33 12.76
N ILE A 168 19.81 5.26 13.43
CA ILE A 168 19.65 3.87 13.02
C ILE A 168 18.82 3.20 14.11
N LEU A 169 17.60 2.78 13.74
CA LEU A 169 16.64 2.15 14.64
C LEU A 169 16.33 0.72 14.19
N THR A 170 16.61 -0.24 15.06
CA THR A 170 16.29 -1.67 14.86
C THR A 170 15.17 -2.11 15.80
N ASN A 171 14.11 -2.71 15.25
CA ASN A 171 13.03 -3.26 16.07
C ASN A 171 13.36 -4.70 16.51
N HIS A 172 13.47 -4.91 17.82
CA HIS A 172 13.79 -6.21 18.42
C HIS A 172 12.58 -7.08 18.71
N ASP A 173 11.37 -6.56 18.55
CA ASP A 173 10.16 -7.35 18.72
C ASP A 173 10.06 -8.47 17.68
N LYS A 174 9.62 -9.65 18.13
CA LYS A 174 9.49 -10.88 17.33
C LYS A 174 8.02 -11.31 17.15
N VAL A 175 7.10 -10.40 17.47
CA VAL A 175 5.66 -10.60 17.34
C VAL A 175 5.21 -9.96 16.03
N GLU A 176 4.47 -10.71 15.21
CA GLU A 176 3.83 -10.18 14.00
C GLU A 176 3.01 -8.93 14.33
N ASP A 177 3.01 -7.95 13.41
CA ASP A 177 2.26 -6.68 13.54
C ASP A 177 2.72 -5.76 14.69
N LEU A 178 3.77 -6.13 15.44
CA LEU A 178 4.33 -5.29 16.51
C LEU A 178 5.31 -4.23 15.98
N THR A 179 4.76 -3.35 15.13
CA THR A 179 5.48 -2.27 14.47
C THR A 179 5.68 -1.07 15.38
N HIS A 180 6.88 -0.50 15.35
CA HIS A 180 7.19 0.78 16.00
C HIS A 180 7.24 1.91 14.98
N GLY A 181 7.16 3.13 15.48
CA GLY A 181 7.42 4.35 14.73
C GLY A 181 8.58 5.13 15.32
N PHE A 182 9.11 6.09 14.58
CA PHE A 182 10.04 7.09 15.09
C PHE A 182 9.64 8.45 14.54
N GLY A 183 9.10 9.30 15.41
CA GLY A 183 8.77 10.68 15.11
C GLY A 183 9.77 11.62 15.78
N LEU A 184 10.34 12.56 15.02
CA LEU A 184 11.10 13.69 15.55
C LEU A 184 10.45 15.00 15.06
N PRO A 185 9.57 15.61 15.89
CA PRO A 185 8.92 16.86 15.57
C PRO A 185 9.93 17.97 15.27
N LYS A 186 9.50 18.97 14.49
CA LYS A 186 10.32 20.12 14.01
C LYS A 186 11.44 19.78 13.03
N TYR A 187 11.76 18.50 12.85
CA TYR A 187 12.64 17.98 11.79
C TYR A 187 11.90 17.31 10.64
N ASN A 188 10.56 17.20 10.73
CA ASN A 188 9.72 16.54 9.72
C ASN A 188 10.14 15.10 9.43
N ILE A 189 10.49 14.37 10.49
CA ILE A 189 10.91 12.98 10.42
C ILE A 189 9.81 12.14 11.05
N ASN A 190 9.29 11.20 10.26
CA ASN A 190 8.41 10.13 10.71
C ASN A 190 8.64 8.91 9.83
N PHE A 191 8.99 7.78 10.42
CA PHE A 191 9.05 6.49 9.72
C PHE A 191 8.62 5.35 10.64
N ILE A 192 8.23 4.23 10.06
CA ILE A 192 7.89 2.99 10.77
C ILE A 192 9.04 1.99 10.69
N VAL A 193 9.14 1.11 11.67
CA VAL A 193 10.08 -0.01 11.70
C VAL A 193 9.35 -1.27 12.17
N ASN A 194 9.15 -2.19 11.23
CA ASN A 194 8.44 -3.44 11.45
C ASN A 194 9.28 -4.41 12.30
N PRO A 195 8.69 -5.48 12.87
CA PRO A 195 9.42 -6.50 13.63
C PRO A 195 10.67 -7.01 12.90
N GLN A 196 11.82 -6.94 13.58
CA GLN A 196 13.15 -7.31 13.07
C GLN A 196 13.68 -6.44 11.90
N GLU A 197 13.00 -5.36 11.51
CA GLU A 197 13.46 -4.39 10.52
C GLU A 197 14.48 -3.42 11.14
N THR A 198 15.40 -2.91 10.31
CA THR A 198 16.19 -1.72 10.64
C THR A 198 15.93 -0.61 9.63
N ARG A 199 15.67 0.59 10.11
CA ARG A 199 15.59 1.80 9.28
C ARG A 199 16.48 2.89 9.80
N SER A 200 16.86 3.78 8.90
CA SER A 200 17.67 4.94 9.25
C SER A 200 17.22 6.20 8.55
N VAL A 201 17.47 7.33 9.19
CA VAL A 201 17.25 8.67 8.63
C VAL A 201 18.41 9.56 9.00
N THR A 202 18.86 10.38 8.04
CA THR A 202 19.90 11.38 8.26
C THR A 202 19.29 12.77 8.15
N PHE A 203 19.62 13.64 9.10
CA PHE A 203 19.16 15.01 9.12
C PHE A 203 20.22 15.93 9.71
N LYS A 204 20.12 17.23 9.43
CA LYS A 204 21.00 18.24 10.04
C LYS A 204 20.36 18.77 11.32
N ALA A 205 21.04 18.67 12.44
CA ALA A 205 20.60 19.27 13.71
C ALA A 205 20.84 20.79 13.70
N ASP A 206 20.07 21.52 12.89
CA ASP A 206 20.28 22.95 12.59
C ASP A 206 19.79 23.93 13.69
N LYS A 207 19.06 23.46 14.70
CA LYS A 207 18.43 24.27 15.73
C LYS A 207 18.87 23.81 17.13
N PRO A 208 19.23 24.72 18.04
CA PRO A 208 19.56 24.37 19.41
C PRO A 208 18.29 24.14 20.23
N GLY A 209 18.35 23.22 21.21
CA GLY A 209 17.28 22.99 22.16
C GLY A 209 17.06 21.52 22.50
N VAL A 210 15.96 21.25 23.19
CA VAL A 210 15.49 19.89 23.48
C VAL A 210 14.43 19.52 22.44
N TYR A 211 14.64 18.37 21.79
CA TYR A 211 13.72 17.81 20.81
C TYR A 211 13.37 16.39 21.23
N TRP A 212 12.09 16.15 21.47
CA TRP A 212 11.58 14.84 21.79
C TRP A 212 11.54 13.97 20.54
N TYR A 213 12.01 12.74 20.62
CA TYR A 213 11.58 11.69 19.72
C TYR A 213 10.62 10.76 20.46
N TYR A 214 9.68 10.17 19.73
CA TYR A 214 8.69 9.27 20.31
C TYR A 214 8.23 8.24 19.28
N CYS A 215 7.66 7.15 19.75
CA CYS A 215 7.07 6.14 18.88
C CYS A 215 5.77 6.70 18.28
N THR A 216 5.61 6.70 16.95
CA THR A 216 4.38 7.20 16.29
C THR A 216 3.37 6.10 16.03
N HIS A 217 3.70 4.84 16.35
CA HIS A 217 2.81 3.68 16.19
C HIS A 217 2.38 3.16 17.55
N PHE A 218 1.09 2.83 17.66
CA PHE A 218 0.53 2.25 18.87
C PHE A 218 1.02 0.81 19.03
N CYS A 219 2.21 0.65 19.60
CA CYS A 219 2.89 -0.63 19.78
C CYS A 219 2.64 -1.27 21.16
N HIS A 220 2.13 -0.50 22.12
CA HIS A 220 1.89 -0.97 23.49
C HIS A 220 0.88 -0.06 24.19
N ALA A 221 0.28 -0.55 25.29
CA ALA A 221 -0.56 0.26 26.18
C ALA A 221 0.15 1.49 26.81
N LEU A 222 1.49 1.55 26.69
CA LEU A 222 2.36 2.62 27.21
C LEU A 222 3.09 3.35 26.07
N HIS A 223 2.48 3.38 24.88
CA HIS A 223 2.97 4.09 23.70
C HIS A 223 3.15 5.59 23.95
#